data_AF-A0A3N0APD0-F1
#
_entry.id   AF-A0A3N0APD0-F1
#
_cell.length_a   1.000
_cell.length_b   1.000
_cell.length_c   1.000
_cell.angle_alpha   90.00
_cell.angle_beta   90.00
_cell.angle_gamma   90.00
#
_symmetry.space_group_name_H-M   'P 1'
#
loop_
_entity.id
_entity.type
_entity.pdbx_description
1 polymer ?
#
loop_
_entity_poly.entity_id
_entity_poly.type
_entity_poly.pdbx_seq_one_letter_code
_entity_poly.pdbx_strand_id
1 'polypeptide(L)'
;MKRDEIEGEINANKNILDNTDYQILRAVEEIFAAEDVMSLLKAITDAGKVIKDTIRLRKRMRDRINELESMTAEDDEQPNAPEGAAA
;
A
#
# COMPACT_ATOMS: atom_id res chain seq x y z
N MET A 1 1.42 -20.21 2.27
CA MET A 1 1.43 -19.57 0.93
C MET A 1 2.80 -19.86 0.34
N LYS A 2 2.92 -20.09 -0.97
CA LYS A 2 4.25 -20.27 -1.57
C LYS A 2 4.97 -18.92 -1.64
N ARG A 3 6.31 -18.91 -1.55
CA ARG A 3 7.13 -17.67 -1.60
C ARG A 3 6.80 -16.79 -2.81
N ASP A 4 6.67 -17.39 -3.99
CA ASP A 4 6.30 -16.68 -5.23
C ASP A 4 4.92 -16.01 -5.16
N GLU A 5 3.96 -16.62 -4.43
CA GLU A 5 2.63 -16.05 -4.22
C GLU A 5 2.70 -14.82 -3.31
N ILE A 6 3.54 -14.88 -2.26
CA ILE A 6 3.78 -13.77 -1.34
C ILE A 6 4.45 -12.60 -2.06
N GLU A 7 5.50 -12.87 -2.85
CA GLU A 7 6.20 -11.84 -3.62
C GLU A 7 5.29 -11.19 -4.68
N GLY A 8 4.45 -12.00 -5.33
CA GLY A 8 3.41 -11.51 -6.24
C GLY A 8 2.41 -10.57 -5.55
N GLU A 9 1.95 -10.93 -4.35
CA GLU A 9 1.03 -10.11 -3.56
C GLU A 9 1.68 -8.81 -3.06
N ILE A 10 2.94 -8.86 -2.59
CA ILE A 10 3.69 -7.65 -2.21
C ILE A 10 3.80 -6.68 -3.38
N ASN A 11 4.17 -7.17 -4.57
CA ASN A 11 4.29 -6.34 -5.76
C ASN A 11 2.95 -5.75 -6.21
N ALA A 12 1.86 -6.52 -6.11
CA ALA A 12 0.52 -6.01 -6.37
C ALA A 12 0.14 -4.86 -5.41
N ASN A 13 0.41 -5.01 -4.11
CA ASN A 13 0.16 -3.97 -3.12
C ASN A 13 1.02 -2.72 -3.38
N LYS A 14 2.31 -2.87 -3.73
CA LYS A 14 3.21 -1.76 -4.11
C LYS A 14 2.68 -1.00 -5.34
N ASN A 15 2.24 -1.72 -6.38
CA ASN A 15 1.63 -1.10 -7.55
C ASN A 15 0.35 -0.32 -7.22
N ILE A 16 -0.46 -0.78 -6.25
CA ILE A 16 -1.63 -0.01 -5.79
C ILE A 16 -1.19 1.26 -5.07
N LEU A 17 -0.12 1.21 -4.27
CA LEU A 17 0.44 2.41 -3.63
C LEU A 17 0.89 3.42 -4.69
N ASP A 18 1.67 3.01 -5.69
CA ASP A 18 2.15 3.91 -6.74
C ASP A 18 0.99 4.54 -7.54
N ASN A 19 -0.02 3.74 -7.88
CA ASN A 19 -1.20 4.23 -8.59
C ASN A 19 -2.13 5.10 -7.72
N THR A 20 -1.96 5.16 -6.41
CA THR A 20 -2.83 6.02 -5.58
C THR A 20 -2.25 7.42 -5.37
N ASP A 21 -0.98 7.65 -5.72
CA ASP A 21 -0.35 8.96 -5.59
C ASP A 21 -1.00 10.01 -6.52
N TYR A 22 -1.32 9.62 -7.77
CA TYR A 22 -1.97 10.53 -8.71
C TYR A 22 -3.37 10.97 -8.23
N GLN A 23 -4.07 10.12 -7.47
CA GLN A 23 -5.42 10.44 -6.97
C GLN A 23 -5.37 11.53 -5.91
N ILE A 24 -4.37 11.48 -5.02
CA ILE A 24 -4.13 12.52 -4.03
C ILE A 24 -3.72 13.82 -4.73
N LEU A 25 -2.78 13.75 -5.68
CA LEU A 25 -2.31 14.93 -6.39
C LEU A 25 -3.46 15.62 -7.13
N ARG A 26 -4.27 14.87 -7.88
CA ARG A 26 -5.44 15.41 -8.58
C ARG A 26 -6.45 16.06 -7.64
N ALA A 27 -6.75 15.42 -6.51
CA ALA A 27 -7.66 15.98 -5.51
C ALA A 27 -7.14 17.31 -4.93
N VAL A 28 -5.82 17.44 -4.76
CA VAL A 28 -5.18 18.69 -4.34
C VAL A 28 -5.23 19.74 -5.46
N GLU A 29 -4.95 19.37 -6.70
CA GLU A 29 -5.03 20.26 -7.86
C GLU A 29 -6.44 20.85 -8.02
N GLU A 30 -7.49 20.06 -7.82
CA GLU A 30 -8.89 20.51 -7.89
C GLU A 30 -9.21 21.60 -6.85
N ILE A 31 -8.59 21.56 -5.66
CA ILE A 31 -8.74 22.62 -4.65
C ILE A 31 -8.13 23.93 -5.15
N PHE A 32 -6.92 23.86 -5.72
CA PHE A 32 -6.18 25.05 -6.18
C PHE A 32 -6.70 25.59 -7.51
N ALA A 33 -7.45 24.81 -8.28
CA ALA A 33 -8.10 25.21 -9.52
C ALA A 33 -9.44 25.93 -9.31
N ALA A 34 -9.93 26.05 -8.07
CA ALA A 34 -11.21 26.71 -7.79
C ALA A 34 -11.17 28.22 -8.09
N GLU A 35 -12.14 28.69 -8.87
CA GLU A 35 -12.22 30.09 -9.32
C GLU A 35 -12.96 31.01 -8.35
N ASP A 36 -13.72 30.44 -7.41
CA ASP A 36 -14.53 31.17 -6.44
C ASP A 36 -14.66 30.44 -5.10
N VAL A 37 -15.21 31.13 -4.09
CA VAL A 37 -15.31 30.59 -2.72
C VAL A 37 -16.24 29.38 -2.64
N MET A 38 -17.33 29.35 -3.41
CA MET A 38 -18.27 28.22 -3.39
C MET A 38 -17.67 26.99 -4.07
N SER A 39 -16.99 27.18 -5.20
CA SER A 39 -16.25 26.09 -5.86
C SER A 39 -15.10 25.57 -5.00
N LEU A 40 -14.40 26.45 -4.27
CA LEU A 40 -13.35 26.05 -3.32
C LEU A 40 -13.89 25.19 -2.19
N LEU A 41 -15.00 25.59 -1.54
CA LEU A 41 -15.61 24.83 -0.45
C LEU A 41 -16.07 23.43 -0.91
N LYS A 42 -16.61 23.35 -2.13
CA LYS A 42 -16.98 22.09 -2.75
C LYS A 42 -15.74 21.23 -3.03
N ALA A 43 -14.71 21.80 -3.65
CA ALA A 43 -13.47 21.10 -3.98
C ALA A 43 -12.78 20.56 -2.72
N ILE A 44 -12.72 21.33 -1.62
CA ILE A 44 -12.16 20.86 -0.34
C ILE A 44 -12.93 19.65 0.19
N THR A 45 -14.25 19.69 0.12
CA THR A 45 -15.10 18.60 0.62
C THR A 45 -14.92 17.33 -0.21
N ASP A 46 -14.93 17.48 -1.54
CA ASP A 46 -14.79 16.37 -2.49
C ASP A 46 -13.37 15.76 -2.39
N ALA A 47 -12.33 16.60 -2.39
CA ALA A 47 -10.94 16.19 -2.22
C ALA A 47 -10.70 15.52 -0.85
N GLY A 48 -11.27 16.07 0.22
CA GLY A 48 -11.15 15.49 1.56
C GLY A 48 -11.70 14.06 1.63
N LYS A 49 -12.81 13.77 0.92
CA LYS A 49 -13.36 12.43 0.82
C LYS A 49 -12.44 11.48 0.06
N VAL A 50 -11.95 11.90 -1.11
CA VAL A 50 -11.01 11.12 -1.93
C VAL A 50 -9.74 10.80 -1.14
N ILE A 51 -9.09 11.82 -0.60
CA ILE A 51 -7.84 11.68 0.17
C ILE A 51 -8.03 10.75 1.36
N LYS A 52 -9.14 10.86 2.10
CA LYS A 52 -9.44 9.98 3.24
C LYS A 52 -9.50 8.51 2.83
N ASP A 53 -10.25 8.21 1.77
CA ASP A 53 -10.46 6.83 1.33
C ASP A 53 -9.16 6.26 0.72
N THR A 54 -8.42 7.07 -0.03
CA THR A 54 -7.11 6.71 -0.57
C THR A 54 -6.08 6.46 0.54
N ILE A 55 -6.00 7.30 1.57
CA ILE A 55 -5.10 7.08 2.71
C ILE A 55 -5.46 5.79 3.45
N ARG A 56 -6.75 5.48 3.62
CA ARG A 56 -7.19 4.21 4.24
C ARG A 56 -6.77 3.01 3.43
N LEU A 57 -6.92 3.06 2.10
CA LEU A 57 -6.42 2.02 1.22
C LEU A 57 -4.91 1.85 1.38
N ARG A 58 -4.14 2.94 1.28
CA ARG A 58 -2.68 2.92 1.43
C ARG A 58 -2.20 2.38 2.77
N LYS A 59 -2.92 2.65 3.86
CA LYS A 59 -2.62 2.05 5.17
C LYS A 59 -2.77 0.53 5.12
N ARG A 60 -3.91 0.04 4.63
CA ARG A 60 -4.16 -1.41 4.50
C ARG A 60 -3.13 -2.12 3.63
N MET A 61 -2.74 -1.53 2.49
CA MET A 61 -1.73 -2.13 1.61
C MET A 61 -0.36 -2.20 2.31
N ARG A 62 0.04 -1.15 3.06
CA ARG A 62 1.29 -1.16 3.84
C ARG A 62 1.25 -2.17 4.99
N ASP A 63 0.15 -2.23 5.72
CA ASP A 63 -0.03 -3.22 6.80
C ASP A 63 0.09 -4.64 6.22
N ARG A 64 -0.51 -4.89 5.05
CA ARG A 64 -0.43 -6.17 4.36
C ARG A 64 0.98 -6.48 3.84
N ILE A 65 1.68 -5.51 3.27
CA ILE A 65 3.09 -5.69 2.86
C ILE A 65 3.94 -6.08 4.06
N ASN A 66 3.81 -5.36 5.18
CA ASN A 66 4.58 -5.65 6.39
C ASN A 66 4.29 -7.05 6.95
N GLU A 67 3.02 -7.48 6.94
CA GLU A 67 2.62 -8.84 7.32
C GLU A 67 3.29 -9.88 6.41
N LEU A 68 3.18 -9.70 5.09
CA LEU A 68 3.75 -10.61 4.11
C LEU A 68 5.28 -10.70 4.17
N GLU A 69 5.96 -9.55 4.33
CA GLU A 69 7.42 -9.48 4.50
C GLU A 69 7.86 -10.17 5.80
N SER A 70 7.07 -10.09 6.88
CA SER A 70 7.35 -10.82 8.13
C SER A 70 7.22 -12.34 7.97
N MET A 71 6.24 -12.82 7.20
CA MET A 71 6.06 -14.26 6.93
C MET A 71 7.25 -14.84 6.15
N THR A 72 7.81 -14.08 5.20
CA THR A 72 9.01 -14.51 4.45
C THR A 72 10.26 -14.52 5.30
N ALA A 73 10.37 -13.63 6.29
CA ALA A 73 11.52 -13.59 7.20
C ALA A 73 11.52 -14.80 8.15
N GLU A 74 10.34 -15.23 8.62
CA GLU A 74 10.19 -16.44 9.44
C GLU A 74 10.53 -17.73 8.66
N ASP A 75 10.19 -17.79 7.37
CA ASP A 75 10.56 -18.92 6.49
C ASP A 75 12.09 -18.97 6.21
N ASP A 76 12.77 -17.81 6.18
CA ASP A 76 14.23 -17.73 5.97
C ASP A 76 15.04 -18.06 7.24
N GLU A 77 14.43 -18.01 8.44
CA GLU A 77 15.05 -18.39 9.71
C GLU A 77 14.92 -19.88 10.07
N GLN A 78 14.23 -20.70 9.26
CA GLN A 78 14.17 -22.14 9.49
C GLN A 78 15.56 -22.76 9.27
N PRO A 79 16.28 -23.23 10.31
CA PRO A 79 17.58 -23.79 10.10
C PRO A 79 17.40 -25.14 9.42
N ASN A 80 17.93 -25.27 8.21
CA ASN A 80 18.33 -26.56 7.66
C ASN A 80 19.30 -27.19 8.67
N ALA A 81 18.78 -27.96 9.64
CA ALA A 81 19.60 -28.87 10.41
C ALA A 81 20.22 -29.83 9.39
N PRO A 82 21.56 -29.89 9.26
CA PRO A 82 22.14 -30.93 8.45
C PRO A 82 21.77 -32.25 9.12
N GLU A 83 21.13 -33.15 8.37
CA GLU A 83 21.00 -34.55 8.76
C GLU A 83 22.42 -35.08 8.99
N GLY A 84 22.82 -35.06 10.26
CA GLY A 84 24.09 -35.57 10.72
C GLY A 84 24.10 -37.07 10.46
N ALA A 85 24.92 -37.44 9.48
CA ALA A 85 25.78 -38.61 9.50
C ALA A 85 25.89 -39.26 10.89
N ALA A 86 25.20 -40.38 11.08
CA ALA A 86 25.59 -41.36 12.08
C ALA A 86 26.45 -42.41 11.38
N ALA A 87 27.71 -42.45 11.79
CA ALA A 87 28.72 -43.44 11.44
C ALA A 87 28.41 -44.83 12.02
#